data_AF-A0A3C1KGN2-F1
#
_entry.id   AF-A0A3C1KGN2-F1
#
_cell.length_a   1.000
_cell.length_b   1.000
_cell.length_c   1.000
_cell.angle_alpha   90.00
_cell.angle_beta   90.00
_cell.angle_gamma   90.00
#
_symmetry.space_group_name_H-M   'P 1'
#
loop_
_entity.id
_entity.type
_entity.pdbx_description
1 polymer ?
#
loop_
_entity_poly.entity_id
_entity_poly.type
_entity_poly.pdbx_seq_one_letter_code
_entity_poly.pdbx_strand_id
1 'polypeptide(L)'
;EPFRRAAQRRLAAEVTTTVHGVEAARAVIAASDALFGSGDLRALDAAVLRTAIDELPSAQVVAGSSVAQALVDTGLTASLSESRRAIAQGGVSIDGEKVDEVTAGEDGTWTYE
;
A
#
# COMPACT_ATOMS: atom_id res chain seq x y z
N GLU A 1 4.82 10.06 25.34
CA GLU A 1 4.03 10.15 24.08
C GLU A 1 3.58 8.77 23.60
N PRO A 2 2.42 8.27 24.06
CA PRO A 2 1.94 6.91 23.74
C PRO A 2 1.70 6.65 22.24
N PHE A 3 1.27 7.68 21.51
CA PHE A 3 1.02 7.62 20.06
C PHE A 3 2.26 7.26 19.24
N ARG A 4 3.47 7.46 19.78
CA ARG A 4 4.74 7.10 19.12
C ARG A 4 5.10 5.63 19.24
N ARG A 5 4.33 4.83 19.99
CA ARG A 5 4.46 3.36 20.08
C ARG A 5 5.90 2.85 20.29
N ALA A 6 6.73 3.60 21.03
CA ALA A 6 8.17 3.33 21.11
C ALA A 6 8.49 1.97 21.74
N ALA A 7 7.75 1.58 22.80
CA ALA A 7 7.91 0.28 23.45
C ALA A 7 7.53 -0.87 22.51
N GLN A 8 6.40 -0.75 21.81
CA GLN A 8 5.93 -1.77 20.86
C GLN A 8 6.90 -1.93 19.69
N ARG A 9 7.40 -0.82 19.13
CA ARG A 9 8.39 -0.84 18.04
C ARG A 9 9.69 -1.50 18.47
N ARG A 10 10.18 -1.19 19.68
CA ARG A 10 11.37 -1.85 20.21
C ARG A 10 11.16 -3.35 20.41
N LEU A 11 10.03 -3.74 21.01
CA LEU A 11 9.71 -5.15 21.22
C LEU A 11 9.65 -5.92 19.89
N ALA A 12 8.94 -5.38 18.89
CA ALA A 12 8.84 -6.00 17.58
C ALA A 12 10.22 -6.17 16.92
N ALA A 13 11.07 -5.14 16.96
CA ALA A 13 12.42 -5.21 16.39
C ALA A 13 13.29 -6.28 17.08
N GLU A 14 13.25 -6.36 18.40
CA GLU A 14 14.04 -7.34 19.18
C GLU A 14 13.56 -8.78 18.94
N VAL A 15 12.26 -9.02 18.97
CA VAL A 15 11.70 -10.36 18.75
C VAL A 15 11.98 -10.84 17.33
N THR A 16 11.74 -10.00 16.32
CA THR A 16 12.04 -10.35 14.92
C THR A 16 13.53 -10.58 14.71
N THR A 17 14.40 -9.78 15.33
CA THR A 17 15.86 -9.99 15.27
C THR A 17 16.26 -11.33 15.91
N THR A 18 15.65 -11.66 17.05
CA THR A 18 15.95 -12.89 17.79
C THR A 18 15.55 -14.14 17.00
N VAL A 19 14.39 -14.12 16.35
CA VAL A 19 13.83 -15.30 15.66
C VAL A 19 14.29 -15.41 14.21
N HIS A 20 14.45 -14.27 13.52
CA HIS A 20 14.66 -14.21 12.06
C HIS A 20 15.97 -13.51 11.65
N GLY A 21 16.73 -12.97 12.60
CA GLY A 21 17.98 -12.26 12.35
C GLY A 21 17.81 -10.77 12.03
N VAL A 22 18.93 -10.05 12.11
CA VAL A 22 18.97 -8.57 11.99
C VAL A 22 18.54 -8.08 10.60
N GLU A 23 18.90 -8.78 9.54
CA GLU A 23 18.57 -8.36 8.17
C GLU A 23 17.06 -8.49 7.89
N ALA A 24 16.42 -9.57 8.37
CA ALA A 24 14.97 -9.72 8.27
C ALA A 24 14.23 -8.63 9.07
N ALA A 25 14.70 -8.32 10.28
CA ALA A 25 14.12 -7.25 11.08
C ALA A 25 14.22 -5.88 10.40
N ARG A 26 15.38 -5.55 9.80
CA ARG A 26 15.56 -4.33 9.01
C ARG A 26 14.65 -4.28 7.79
N ALA A 27 14.51 -5.39 7.06
CA ALA A 27 13.66 -5.47 5.89
C ALA A 27 12.18 -5.22 6.23
N VAL A 28 11.67 -5.83 7.30
CA VAL A 28 10.27 -5.64 7.74
C VAL A 28 10.01 -4.22 8.26
N ILE A 29 10.99 -3.61 8.94
CA ILE A 29 10.89 -2.19 9.35
C ILE A 29 10.80 -1.29 8.11
N ALA A 30 11.71 -1.45 7.15
CA ALA A 30 11.72 -0.66 5.91
C ALA A 30 10.41 -0.85 5.12
N ALA A 31 9.93 -2.10 4.99
CA ALA A 31 8.67 -2.39 4.33
C ALA A 31 7.47 -1.72 5.02
N SER A 32 7.41 -1.78 6.36
CA SER A 32 6.33 -1.17 7.14
C SER A 32 6.32 0.35 7.02
N ASP A 33 7.49 0.99 7.05
CA ASP A 33 7.63 2.44 6.91
C ASP A 33 7.30 2.93 5.49
N ALA A 34 7.59 2.12 4.46
CA ALA A 34 7.21 2.44 3.09
C ALA A 34 5.72 2.21 2.80
N LEU A 35 5.10 1.15 3.35
CA LEU A 35 3.67 0.88 3.16
C LEU A 35 2.75 1.82 3.95
N PHE A 36 3.12 2.17 5.18
CA PHE A 36 2.22 2.87 6.11
C PHE A 36 2.80 4.16 6.69
N GLY A 37 4.03 4.50 6.34
CA GLY A 37 4.70 5.73 6.74
C GLY A 37 4.79 6.75 5.59
N SER A 38 5.82 7.57 5.62
CA SER A 38 6.14 8.56 4.58
C SER A 38 7.21 8.06 3.61
N GLY A 39 7.47 6.75 3.58
CA GLY A 39 8.53 6.16 2.77
C GLY A 39 8.16 6.03 1.29
N ASP A 40 9.17 5.97 0.43
CA ASP A 40 9.01 5.73 -1.00
C ASP A 40 8.90 4.23 -1.29
N LEU A 41 7.74 3.78 -1.79
CA LEU A 41 7.52 2.38 -2.19
C LEU A 41 8.50 1.94 -3.28
N ARG A 42 8.98 2.88 -4.11
CA ARG A 42 9.93 2.61 -5.21
C ARG A 42 11.34 2.30 -4.70
N ALA A 43 11.63 2.62 -3.45
CA ALA A 43 12.91 2.31 -2.80
C ALA A 43 12.96 0.90 -2.20
N LEU A 44 11.84 0.16 -2.17
CA LEU A 44 11.80 -1.21 -1.68
C LEU A 44 12.27 -2.21 -2.74
N ASP A 45 12.95 -3.25 -2.28
CA ASP A 45 13.20 -4.45 -3.09
C ASP A 45 11.87 -5.13 -3.46
N ALA A 46 11.75 -5.60 -4.71
CA ALA A 46 10.52 -6.17 -5.23
C ALA A 46 10.04 -7.40 -4.46
N ALA A 47 10.95 -8.22 -3.92
CA ALA A 47 10.58 -9.39 -3.12
C ALA A 47 10.05 -8.97 -1.74
N VAL A 48 10.61 -7.91 -1.16
CA VAL A 48 10.14 -7.33 0.10
C VAL A 48 8.76 -6.70 -0.08
N LEU A 49 8.57 -5.90 -1.14
CA LEU A 49 7.27 -5.31 -1.45
C LEU A 49 6.22 -6.41 -1.67
N ARG A 50 6.55 -7.45 -2.45
CA ARG A 50 5.64 -8.58 -2.71
C ARG A 50 5.21 -9.29 -1.42
N THR A 51 6.18 -9.62 -0.56
CA THR A 51 5.89 -10.27 0.73
C THR A 51 4.97 -9.39 1.58
N ALA A 52 5.15 -8.07 1.53
CA ALA A 52 4.38 -7.15 2.35
C ALA A 52 2.95 -6.92 1.82
N ILE A 53 2.72 -7.01 0.50
CA ILE A 53 1.39 -6.89 -0.11
C ILE A 53 0.62 -8.20 -0.18
N ASP A 54 1.29 -9.37 -0.13
CA ASP A 54 0.62 -10.69 -0.16
C ASP A 54 -0.32 -10.90 1.05
N GLU A 55 -0.07 -10.18 2.14
CA GLU A 55 -0.92 -10.19 3.35
C GLU A 55 -2.12 -9.22 3.25
N LEU A 56 -2.21 -8.42 2.19
CA LEU A 56 -3.27 -7.44 1.99
C LEU A 56 -4.38 -7.99 1.09
N PRO A 57 -5.63 -7.53 1.26
CA PRO A 57 -6.69 -7.77 0.29
C PRO A 57 -6.24 -7.30 -1.10
N SER A 58 -6.27 -8.20 -2.07
CA SER A 58 -5.84 -7.95 -3.44
C SER A 58 -6.85 -8.52 -4.44
N ALA A 59 -6.83 -7.97 -5.66
CA ALA A 59 -7.68 -8.41 -6.75
C ALA A 59 -6.89 -8.47 -8.05
N GLN A 60 -7.29 -9.39 -8.93
CA GLN A 60 -6.79 -9.42 -10.30
C GLN A 60 -7.56 -8.37 -11.11
N VAL A 61 -6.84 -7.36 -11.61
CA VAL A 61 -7.43 -6.25 -12.34
C VAL A 61 -7.01 -6.32 -13.80
N VAL A 62 -7.96 -6.16 -14.72
CA VAL A 62 -7.66 -6.14 -16.16
C VAL A 62 -7.11 -4.76 -16.54
N ALA A 63 -6.04 -4.71 -17.32
CA ALA A 63 -5.52 -3.47 -17.89
C ALA A 63 -6.64 -2.65 -18.58
N GLY A 64 -6.68 -1.34 -18.33
CA GLY A 64 -7.76 -0.47 -18.80
C GLY A 64 -8.99 -0.39 -17.87
N SER A 65 -9.04 -1.18 -16.80
CA SER A 65 -10.09 -1.05 -15.77
C SER A 65 -9.95 0.27 -15.02
N SER A 66 -11.06 0.88 -14.60
CA SER A 66 -11.00 2.12 -13.81
C SER A 66 -10.48 1.87 -12.37
N VAL A 67 -9.86 2.89 -11.77
CA VAL A 67 -9.46 2.86 -10.33
C VAL A 67 -10.66 2.54 -9.44
N ALA A 68 -11.83 3.10 -9.76
CA ALA A 68 -13.07 2.82 -9.02
C ALA A 68 -13.46 1.33 -9.06
N GLN A 69 -13.26 0.65 -10.19
CA GLN A 69 -13.52 -0.79 -10.30
C GLN A 69 -12.51 -1.58 -9.47
N ALA A 70 -11.22 -1.23 -9.54
CA ALA A 70 -10.18 -1.86 -8.74
C ALA A 70 -10.44 -1.75 -7.22
N LEU A 71 -10.98 -0.62 -6.76
CA LEU A 71 -11.37 -0.41 -5.36
C LEU A 71 -12.54 -1.29 -4.90
N VAL A 72 -13.45 -1.65 -5.80
CA VAL A 72 -14.54 -2.58 -5.50
C VAL A 72 -14.02 -4.01 -5.51
N ASP A 73 -13.22 -4.37 -6.52
CA ASP A 73 -12.71 -5.73 -6.69
C ASP A 73 -11.77 -6.14 -5.53
N THR A 74 -10.99 -5.18 -5.00
CA THR A 74 -10.15 -5.37 -3.81
C THR A 74 -10.94 -5.37 -2.49
N GLY A 75 -12.23 -5.03 -2.51
CA GLY A 75 -13.08 -4.95 -1.33
C GLY A 75 -12.84 -3.71 -0.45
N LEU A 76 -12.04 -2.74 -0.92
CA LEU A 76 -11.79 -1.49 -0.21
C LEU A 76 -13.04 -0.58 -0.13
N THR A 77 -13.98 -0.76 -1.06
CA THR A 77 -15.27 -0.07 -1.09
C THR A 77 -16.39 -1.03 -1.48
N ALA A 78 -17.61 -0.79 -1.00
CA ALA A 78 -18.74 -1.69 -1.24
C ALA A 78 -19.42 -1.47 -2.61
N SER A 79 -19.14 -0.35 -3.29
CA SER A 79 -19.75 -0.02 -4.58
C SER A 79 -18.98 1.04 -5.35
N LEU A 80 -19.19 1.11 -6.68
CA LEU A 80 -18.57 2.11 -7.55
C LEU A 80 -18.88 3.56 -7.15
N SER A 81 -20.08 3.82 -6.61
CA SER A 81 -20.46 5.17 -6.16
C SER A 81 -19.69 5.59 -4.91
N GLU A 82 -19.41 4.64 -4.01
CA GLU A 82 -18.56 4.85 -2.86
C GLU A 82 -17.09 5.06 -3.27
N SER A 83 -16.58 4.27 -4.21
CA SER A 83 -15.22 4.43 -4.73
C SER A 83 -15.00 5.82 -5.33
N ARG A 84 -15.92 6.27 -6.19
CA ARG A 84 -15.87 7.62 -6.79
C ARG A 84 -15.92 8.72 -5.75
N ARG A 85 -16.73 8.55 -4.70
CA ARG A 85 -16.78 9.52 -3.59
C ARG A 85 -15.47 9.55 -2.81
N ALA A 86 -14.87 8.40 -2.54
CA ALA A 86 -13.57 8.31 -1.86
C ALA A 86 -12.45 8.98 -2.67
N ILE A 87 -12.44 8.78 -4.00
CA ILE A 87 -11.54 9.46 -4.93
C ILE A 87 -11.75 10.98 -4.88
N ALA A 88 -12.99 11.46 -5.07
CA ALA A 88 -13.30 12.89 -5.06
C ALA A 88 -13.01 13.59 -3.72
N GLN A 89 -12.97 12.84 -2.61
CA GLN A 89 -12.59 13.33 -1.29
C GLN A 89 -11.07 13.30 -1.04
N GLY A 90 -10.28 12.86 -2.04
CA GLY A 90 -8.82 12.75 -1.95
C GLY A 90 -8.36 11.66 -0.98
N GLY A 91 -9.20 10.64 -0.76
CA GLY A 91 -8.94 9.52 0.15
C GLY A 91 -8.29 8.30 -0.51
N VAL A 92 -8.01 8.37 -1.82
CA VAL A 92 -7.44 7.28 -2.61
C VAL A 92 -6.11 7.72 -3.19
N SER A 93 -5.11 6.84 -3.09
CA SER A 93 -3.81 6.99 -3.71
C SER A 93 -3.37 5.69 -4.39
N ILE A 94 -2.54 5.82 -5.43
CA ILE A 94 -1.84 4.73 -6.09
C ILE A 94 -0.35 5.04 -5.98
N ASP A 95 0.44 4.10 -5.47
CA ASP A 95 1.89 4.26 -5.26
C ASP A 95 2.28 5.53 -4.47
N GLY A 96 1.42 5.97 -3.55
CA GLY A 96 1.62 7.16 -2.72
C GLY A 96 1.15 8.47 -3.35
N GLU A 97 0.73 8.46 -4.61
CA GLU A 97 0.23 9.64 -5.33
C GLU A 97 -1.30 9.67 -5.31
N LYS A 98 -1.89 10.84 -5.00
CA LYS A 98 -3.35 10.99 -4.94
C LYS A 98 -3.95 10.88 -6.34
N VAL A 99 -5.14 10.27 -6.41
CA VAL A 99 -5.89 10.13 -7.64
C VAL A 99 -6.96 11.23 -7.71
N ASP A 100 -6.85 12.13 -8.69
CA ASP A 100 -7.73 13.30 -8.82
C ASP A 100 -8.84 13.07 -9.86
N GLU A 101 -8.55 12.56 -11.07
CA GLU A 101 -9.54 12.15 -12.09
C GLU A 101 -9.14 10.87 -12.87
N VAL A 102 -10.14 10.14 -13.39
CA VAL A 102 -10.00 8.74 -13.86
C VAL A 102 -9.84 8.63 -15.36
N THR A 103 -8.69 8.15 -15.84
CA THR A 103 -8.65 7.22 -16.98
C THR A 103 -7.44 6.27 -16.85
N ALA A 104 -7.66 4.98 -17.06
CA ALA A 104 -6.56 4.02 -17.18
C ALA A 104 -5.94 4.16 -18.58
N GLY A 105 -4.62 4.34 -18.65
CA GLY A 105 -3.90 4.32 -19.93
C GLY A 105 -3.96 2.93 -20.58
N GLU A 106 -4.02 2.89 -21.91
CA GLU A 106 -4.16 1.66 -22.71
C GLU A 106 -3.01 0.65 -22.52
N ASP A 107 -1.89 1.09 -21.92
CA ASP A 107 -0.66 0.32 -21.73
C ASP A 107 -0.58 -0.42 -20.38
N GLY A 108 -1.65 -0.37 -19.56
CA GLY A 108 -1.62 -0.87 -18.18
C GLY A 108 -0.87 0.03 -17.19
N THR A 109 -0.40 1.18 -17.67
CA THR A 109 0.15 2.26 -16.84
C THR A 109 -0.98 3.17 -16.38
N TRP A 110 -1.07 3.42 -15.07
CA TRP A 110 -2.01 4.39 -14.53
C TRP A 110 -1.45 5.79 -14.77
N THR A 111 -2.16 6.60 -15.56
CA THR A 111 -1.84 8.02 -15.74
C THR A 111 -2.70 8.83 -14.79
N TYR A 112 -2.03 9.65 -13.98
CA TYR A 112 -2.65 10.64 -13.10
C TYR A 112 -2.43 12.01 -13.78
N GLU A 113 -3.48 12.81 -13.95
CA GLU A 113 -3.35 14.27 -14.11
C GLU A 113 -3.73 14.95 -12.80
#